data_AF-A0A358XSL9-F1
#
_entry.id   AF-A0A358XSL9-F1
#
_cell.length_a   1.000
_cell.length_b   1.000
_cell.length_c   1.000
_cell.angle_alpha   90.00
_cell.angle_beta   90.00
_cell.angle_gamma   90.00
#
_symmetry.space_group_name_H-M   'P 1'
#
loop_
_entity.id
_entity.type
_entity.pdbx_description
1 polymer ?
#
loop_
_entity_poly.entity_id
_entity_poly.type
_entity_poly.pdbx_seq_one_letter_code
_entity_poly.pdbx_strand_id
1 'polypeptide(L)' 'QMDGIVLQGGSDIAPQHYGEEPIGPWKGDPYRDQYELKILDYAIRNHKPVLGICRGF' A
#
# COMPACT_ATOMS: atom_id res chain seq x y z
N GLN A 1 13.48 13.91 -4.62
CA GLN A 1 12.47 14.23 -5.65
C GLN A 1 12.10 12.92 -6.34
N MET A 2 10.82 12.62 -6.52
CA MET A 2 10.32 11.44 -7.26
C MET A 2 9.37 11.90 -8.36
N ASP A 3 9.45 11.25 -9.52
CA ASP A 3 8.61 11.55 -10.69
C ASP A 3 7.44 10.58 -10.85
N GLY A 4 7.46 9.46 -10.13
CA GLY A 4 6.40 8.46 -10.10
C GLY A 4 6.72 7.36 -9.09
N ILE A 5 5.72 6.53 -8.77
CA ILE A 5 5.84 5.43 -7.82
C ILE A 5 5.33 4.13 -8.45
N VAL A 6 6.05 3.03 -8.21
CA VAL A 6 5.60 1.68 -8.54
C VAL A 6 5.39 0.91 -7.25
N LEU A 7 4.15 0.52 -6.96
CA LEU A 7 3.80 -0.34 -5.83
C LEU A 7 3.84 -1.80 -6.32
N GLN A 8 4.81 -2.56 -5.81
CA GLN A 8 4.99 -3.95 -6.22
C GLN A 8 4.00 -4.90 -5.52
N GLY A 9 3.87 -6.11 -6.08
CA GLY A 9 3.17 -7.21 -5.44
C GLY A 9 3.75 -7.58 -4.07
N GLY A 10 3.04 -8.43 -3.35
CA GLY A 10 3.45 -8.86 -2.02
C GLY A 10 2.32 -9.51 -1.24
N SER A 11 2.54 -9.66 0.06
CA SER A 11 1.57 -10.16 1.03
C SER A 11 0.44 -9.16 1.29
N ASP A 12 -0.80 -9.64 1.37
CA ASP A 12 -2.02 -8.83 1.50
C ASP A 12 -1.92 -7.68 2.51
N ILE A 13 -2.55 -6.54 2.21
CA ILE A 13 -2.67 -5.39 3.12
C ILE A 13 -3.48 -5.77 4.36
N ALA A 14 -3.10 -5.23 5.52
CA ALA A 14 -3.79 -5.48 6.78
C ALA A 14 -5.27 -5.07 6.69
N PRO A 15 -6.22 -5.95 7.08
CA PRO A 15 -7.66 -5.68 7.01
C PRO A 15 -8.14 -4.38 7.65
N GLN A 16 -7.41 -3.93 8.67
CA GLN A 16 -7.72 -2.71 9.39
C GLN A 16 -7.64 -1.46 8.50
N HIS A 17 -6.85 -1.48 7.43
CA HIS A 17 -6.76 -0.35 6.49
C HIS A 17 -8.03 -0.15 5.64
N TYR A 18 -8.87 -1.17 5.54
CA TYR A 18 -10.19 -1.11 4.89
C TYR A 18 -11.36 -1.33 5.87
N GLY A 19 -11.10 -1.24 7.18
CA GLY A 19 -12.13 -1.29 8.22
C GLY A 19 -12.62 -2.70 8.57
N GLU A 20 -11.86 -3.73 8.21
CA GLU A 20 -12.19 -5.13 8.50
C GLU A 20 -11.23 -5.74 9.54
N GLU A 21 -11.63 -6.88 10.09
CA GLU A 21 -10.82 -7.72 10.95
C GLU A 21 -10.38 -9.00 10.21
N PRO A 22 -9.19 -9.53 10.49
CA PRO A 22 -8.70 -10.71 9.79
C PRO A 22 -9.50 -11.96 10.16
N ILE A 23 -9.87 -12.76 9.15
CA ILE A 23 -10.64 -14.02 9.29
C ILE A 23 -9.81 -15.13 10.00
N GLY A 24 -8.50 -14.91 10.17
CA GLY A 24 -7.56 -15.80 10.84
C GLY A 24 -6.21 -15.11 11.02
N PRO A 25 -5.11 -15.85 11.31
CA PRO A 25 -3.79 -15.24 11.41
C PRO A 25 -3.37 -14.56 10.09
N TRP A 26 -3.30 -13.22 10.11
CA TRP A 26 -2.80 -12.45 8.97
C TRP A 26 -1.28 -12.58 8.88
N LYS A 27 -0.76 -12.76 7.66
CA LYS A 27 0.65 -13.03 7.37
C LYS A 27 1.33 -11.91 6.56
N GLY A 28 0.76 -10.71 6.61
CA GLY A 28 1.33 -9.55 5.92
C GLY A 28 2.36 -8.81 6.74
N ASP A 29 2.73 -7.62 6.26
CA ASP A 29 3.76 -6.77 6.85
C ASP A 29 3.17 -5.40 7.18
N PRO A 30 2.83 -5.14 8.46
CA PRO A 30 2.17 -3.89 8.85
C PRO A 30 3.10 -2.69 8.70
N TYR A 31 4.42 -2.89 8.77
CA TYR A 31 5.38 -1.82 8.58
C TYR A 31 5.43 -1.41 7.11
N ARG A 32 5.45 -2.40 6.19
CA ARG A 32 5.37 -2.14 4.74
C ARG A 32 4.08 -1.41 4.38
N ASP A 33 2.93 -1.86 4.88
CA ASP A 33 1.64 -1.20 4.64
C ASP A 33 1.67 0.28 5.03
N GLN A 34 2.16 0.59 6.24
CA GLN A 34 2.25 1.96 6.73
C GLN A 34 3.16 2.84 5.86
N TYR A 35 4.27 2.30 5.36
CA TYR A 35 5.19 3.03 4.50
C TYR A 35 4.60 3.28 3.12
N GLU A 36 4.06 2.25 2.48
CA GLU A 36 3.49 2.36 1.13
C GLU A 36 2.27 3.28 1.11
N LEU A 37 1.42 3.24 2.15
CA LEU A 37 0.27 4.15 2.26
C LEU A 37 0.70 5.62 2.42
N LYS A 38 1.77 5.90 3.18
CA LYS A 38 2.33 7.26 3.28
C LYS A 38 2.91 7.75 1.95
N ILE A 39 3.59 6.86 1.23
CA ILE A 39 4.14 7.17 -0.10
C ILE A 39 3.00 7.42 -1.10
N LEU A 40 1.94 6.61 -1.04
CA LEU A 40 0.76 6.76 -1.89
C LEU A 40 0.04 8.09 -1.61
N ASP A 41 -0.19 8.44 -0.34
CA ASP A 41 -0.76 9.73 0.06
C ASP A 41 0.09 10.91 -0.44
N TYR A 42 1.42 10.82 -0.31
CA TYR A 42 2.34 11.81 -0.89
C TYR A 42 2.18 11.90 -2.42
N ALA A 43 2.10 10.77 -3.12
CA ALA A 43 1.93 10.72 -4.57
C ALA A 43 0.68 11.45 -5.03
N ILE A 44 -0.44 11.14 -4.37
CA ILE A 44 -1.76 11.71 -4.66
C ILE A 44 -1.73 13.23 -4.43
N ARG A 45 -1.22 13.67 -3.28
CA ARG A 45 -1.14 15.11 -2.93
C ARG A 45 -0.25 15.91 -3.88
N ASN A 46 0.74 15.28 -4.50
CA ASN A 46 1.70 15.92 -5.40
C ASN A 46 1.43 15.60 -6.88
N HIS A 47 0.27 15.02 -7.20
CA HIS A 47 -0.13 14.63 -8.56
C HIS A 47 0.94 13.79 -9.29
N LYS A 48 1.57 12.87 -8.57
CA LYS A 48 2.57 11.97 -9.13
C LYS A 48 1.89 10.71 -9.70
N PRO A 49 2.31 10.21 -10.88
CA PRO A 49 1.81 8.96 -11.43
C PRO A 49 2.13 7.77 -10.51
N VAL A 50 1.18 6.85 -10.39
CA VAL A 50 1.30 5.62 -9.59
C VAL A 50 0.97 4.42 -10.46
N LEU A 51 1.83 3.39 -10.41
CA LEU A 51 1.61 2.09 -11.03
C LEU A 51 1.51 1.03 -9.93
N GLY A 52 0.33 0.42 -9.80
CA GLY A 52 0.10 -0.72 -8.92
C GLY A 52 0.29 -2.05 -9.63
N ILE A 53 0.99 -3.00 -9.00
CA ILE A 53 1.15 -4.38 -9.51
C ILE A 53 0.64 -5.36 -8.46
N CYS A 54 -0.33 -6.21 -8.83
CA CYS A 54 -0.94 -7.20 -7.94
C CYS A 54 -1.50 -6.54 -6.67
N ARG A 55 -0.85 -6.69 -5.51
CA ARG A 55 -1.21 -6.00 -4.26
C ARG A 55 -1.23 -4.47 -4.35
N GLY A 56 -0.42 -3.89 -5.25
CA GLY A 56 -0.35 -2.45 -5.41
C GLY A 56 -1.54 -1.81 -6.12
N PHE A 57 -2.51 -2.60 -6.62
CA PHE A 57 -3.72 -2.16 -7.32
C PHE A 57 -4.94 -2.26 -6.40
#